data_AF-A0A2N1JBZ0-F1
#
_entry.id   AF-A0A2N1JBZ0-F1
#
_cell.length_a   1.000
_cell.length_b   1.000
_cell.length_c   1.000
_cell.angle_alpha   90.00
_cell.angle_beta   90.00
_cell.angle_gamma   90.00
#
_symmetry.space_group_name_H-M   'P 1'
#
loop_
_entity.id
_entity.type
_entity.pdbx_description
1 polymer ?
#
loop_
_entity_poly.entity_id
_entity_poly.type
_entity_poly.pdbx_seq_one_letter_code
_entity_poly.pdbx_strand_id
1 'polypeptide(L)'
;MSSTNTAAKLRACLRCQYAQSAREFHSKGCPNCQNVLDMQGSQERVADCTTSNFDGLICMLQPEESWVAKWQRIEKRMVGLYAVKVVGHLPEGYE
;
A
#
# COMPACT_ATOMS: atom_id res chain seq x y z
N MET A 1 -8.51 -4.70 31.99
CA MET A 1 -7.40 -4.78 31.02
C MET A 1 -7.90 -4.14 29.73
N SER A 2 -7.46 -2.92 29.44
CA SER A 2 -7.88 -2.25 28.20
C SER A 2 -7.16 -2.94 27.05
N SER A 3 -7.91 -3.68 26.23
CA SER A 3 -7.38 -4.27 24.99
C SER A 3 -7.09 -3.11 24.04
N THR A 4 -5.88 -2.55 24.12
CA THR A 4 -5.38 -1.67 23.06
C THR A 4 -5.28 -2.55 21.81
N ASN A 5 -6.27 -2.45 20.94
CA ASN A 5 -6.26 -3.13 19.65
C ASN A 5 -5.15 -2.48 18.81
N THR A 6 -3.92 -2.96 18.97
CA THR A 6 -2.72 -2.53 18.25
C THR A 6 -2.66 -3.14 16.85
N ALA A 7 -3.80 -3.44 16.23
CA ALA A 7 -3.85 -3.57 14.78
C ALA A 7 -3.46 -2.21 14.21
N ALA A 8 -2.16 -2.03 13.94
CA ALA A 8 -1.64 -0.81 13.36
C ALA A 8 -2.50 -0.49 12.15
N LYS A 9 -3.21 0.65 12.17
CA LYS A 9 -4.13 1.03 11.09
C LYS A 9 -3.34 1.03 9.78
N LEU A 10 -3.58 0.01 8.97
CA LEU A 10 -2.92 -0.13 7.69
C LEU A 10 -3.40 0.99 6.77
N ARG A 11 -2.55 1.34 5.83
CA ARG A 11 -2.87 2.18 4.69
C ARG A 11 -2.49 1.43 3.43
N ALA A 12 -3.21 1.66 2.34
CA ALA A 12 -2.92 1.11 1.03
C ALA A 12 -2.39 2.21 0.11
N CYS A 13 -1.34 1.93 -0.65
CA CYS A 13 -0.83 2.82 -1.68
C CYS A 13 -1.87 3.00 -2.78
N LEU A 14 -2.23 4.24 -3.08
CA LEU A 14 -3.25 4.56 -4.10
C LEU A 14 -2.83 4.13 -5.51
N ARG A 15 -1.52 3.98 -5.77
CA ARG A 15 -0.99 3.57 -7.08
C ARG A 15 -0.93 2.07 -7.30
N CYS A 16 -0.46 1.32 -6.30
CA CYS A 16 -0.12 -0.10 -6.46
C CYS A 16 -0.80 -1.02 -5.47
N GLN A 17 -1.69 -0.48 -4.62
CA GLN A 17 -2.48 -1.22 -3.63
C GLN A 17 -1.68 -1.90 -2.50
N TYR A 18 -0.34 -1.78 -2.48
CA TYR A 18 0.49 -2.30 -1.39
C TYR A 18 0.04 -1.72 -0.05
N ALA A 19 -0.12 -2.58 0.96
CA ALA A 19 -0.65 -2.23 2.26
C ALA A 19 0.40 -2.42 3.37
N GLN A 20 0.62 -1.38 4.16
CA GLN A 20 1.45 -1.42 5.36
C GLN A 20 1.08 -0.28 6.31
N SER A 21 1.77 -0.17 7.45
CA SER A 21 1.53 0.95 8.37
C SER A 21 2.02 2.28 7.76
N ALA A 22 1.38 3.39 8.17
CA ALA A 22 1.85 4.74 7.82
C ALA A 22 3.32 4.96 8.21
N ARG A 23 3.75 4.39 9.34
CA ARG A 23 5.13 4.47 9.83
C ARG A 23 6.12 3.79 8.88
N GLU A 24 5.77 2.63 8.34
CA GLU A 24 6.64 1.93 7.37
C GLU A 24 6.72 2.69 6.04
N PHE A 25 5.60 3.25 5.55
CA PHE A 25 5.65 4.13 4.37
C PHE A 25 6.51 5.37 4.62
N HIS A 26 6.43 5.99 5.79
CA HIS A 26 7.28 7.13 6.11
C HIS A 26 8.76 6.73 6.21
N SER A 27 9.06 5.59 6.82
CA SER A 27 10.43 5.14 7.08
C SER A 27 11.16 4.65 5.82
N LYS A 28 10.45 3.91 4.96
CA LYS A 28 11.03 3.17 3.82
C LYS A 28 10.38 3.48 2.48
N GLY A 29 9.29 4.25 2.47
CA GLY A 29 8.47 4.47 1.29
C GLY A 29 7.67 3.24 0.85
N CYS A 30 7.13 3.29 -0.36
CA CYS A 30 6.44 2.16 -0.98
C CYS A 30 7.43 1.36 -1.81
N PRO A 31 7.59 0.05 -1.56
CA PRO A 31 8.60 -0.75 -2.24
C PRO A 31 8.38 -0.86 -3.76
N ASN A 32 7.15 -0.61 -4.23
CA ASN A 32 6.78 -0.68 -5.64
C ASN A 32 6.79 0.68 -6.36
N CYS A 33 6.82 1.78 -5.62
CA CYS A 33 6.55 3.13 -6.15
C CYS A 33 7.55 4.18 -5.66
N GLN A 34 8.68 3.77 -5.09
CA GLN A 34 9.67 4.69 -4.50
C GLN A 34 10.08 5.81 -5.46
N ASN A 35 10.41 5.45 -6.71
CA ASN A 35 10.91 6.39 -7.72
C ASN A 35 9.85 7.36 -8.26
N VAL A 36 8.57 7.15 -7.93
CA VAL A 36 7.45 7.96 -8.45
C VAL A 36 6.83 8.80 -7.34
N LEU A 37 6.58 8.20 -6.17
CA LEU A 37 5.85 8.85 -5.08
C LEU A 37 6.76 9.49 -4.04
N ASP A 38 7.99 8.97 -3.88
CA ASP A 38 9.02 9.50 -2.97
C ASP A 38 8.49 9.87 -1.57
N MET A 39 7.83 8.90 -0.92
CA MET A 39 7.17 9.09 0.38
C MET A 39 8.14 9.11 1.58
N GLN A 40 9.39 8.69 1.39
CA GLN A 40 10.31 8.47 2.49
C GLN A 40 10.66 9.79 3.19
N GLY A 41 10.51 9.83 4.52
CA GLY A 41 10.75 11.02 5.33
C GLY A 41 9.67 12.11 5.26
N SER A 42 8.60 11.92 4.46
CA SER A 42 7.53 12.90 4.30
C SER A 42 6.17 12.34 4.75
N GLN A 43 5.69 12.79 5.91
CA GLN A 43 4.37 12.39 6.42
C GLN A 43 3.22 12.89 5.52
N GLU A 44 3.38 14.09 4.94
CA GLU A 44 2.45 14.69 3.99
C GLU A 44 2.29 13.81 2.75
N ARG A 45 3.40 13.44 2.10
CA ARG A 45 3.34 12.53 0.94
C ARG A 45 2.75 11.18 1.27
N VAL A 46 3.04 10.63 2.46
CA VAL A 46 2.38 9.39 2.90
C VAL A 46 0.88 9.57 2.99
N ALA A 47 0.39 10.68 3.55
CA ALA A 47 -1.04 10.96 3.65
C ALA A 47 -1.70 11.10 2.26
N ASP A 48 -1.05 11.78 1.32
CA ASP A 48 -1.57 12.05 -0.02
C ASP A 48 -1.51 10.82 -0.95
N CYS A 49 -0.50 9.97 -0.79
CA CYS A 49 -0.25 8.85 -1.69
C CYS A 49 -0.83 7.51 -1.20
N THR A 50 -1.44 7.49 -0.01
CA THR A 50 -2.02 6.28 0.59
C THR A 50 -3.38 6.55 1.21
N THR A 51 -4.21 5.52 1.37
CA THR A 51 -5.55 5.63 1.97
C THR A 51 -5.75 4.60 3.07
N SER A 52 -6.48 4.96 4.13
CA SER A 52 -7.01 3.98 5.09
C SER A 52 -8.37 3.44 4.67
N ASN A 53 -8.96 3.97 3.59
CA ASN A 53 -10.24 3.52 3.04
C ASN A 53 -9.97 2.52 1.90
N PHE A 54 -9.89 1.25 2.27
CA PHE A 54 -9.64 0.15 1.33
C PHE A 54 -10.40 -1.09 1.82
N ASP A 55 -10.73 -1.99 0.89
CA ASP A 55 -11.45 -3.22 1.17
C ASP A 55 -10.58 -4.44 0.88
N GLY A 56 -10.68 -5.44 1.76
CA GLY A 56 -10.00 -6.73 1.62
C GLY A 56 -8.48 -6.66 1.75
N LEU A 57 -7.86 -7.78 2.10
CA LEU A 57 -6.41 -7.94 2.11
C LEU A 57 -6.02 -9.21 1.38
N ILE A 58 -4.95 -9.11 0.61
CA ILE A 58 -4.30 -10.21 -0.09
C ILE A 58 -2.90 -10.32 0.50
N CYS A 59 -2.55 -11.49 1.04
CA CYS A 59 -1.18 -11.82 1.37
C CYS A 59 -0.52 -12.43 0.15
N MET A 60 0.26 -11.63 -0.59
CA MET A 60 0.91 -12.06 -1.81
C MET A 60 2.32 -12.56 -1.54
N LEU A 61 2.53 -13.87 -1.70
CA LEU A 61 3.81 -14.54 -1.43
C LEU A 61 4.59 -14.88 -2.71
N GLN A 62 3.88 -15.23 -3.80
CA GLN A 62 4.46 -15.61 -5.09
C GLN A 62 3.72 -14.89 -6.23
N PRO A 63 4.02 -13.60 -6.47
CA PRO A 63 3.29 -12.77 -7.44
C PRO A 63 3.28 -13.35 -8.86
N GLU A 64 4.42 -13.87 -9.34
CA GLU A 64 4.56 -14.31 -10.73
C GLU A 64 3.76 -15.59 -11.07
N GLU A 65 3.55 -16.44 -10.06
CA GLU A 65 2.84 -17.73 -10.19
C GLU A 65 1.34 -17.61 -9.85
N SER A 66 0.94 -16.56 -9.15
CA SER A 66 -0.41 -16.41 -8.60
C SER A 66 -1.41 -15.88 -9.63
N TRP A 67 -2.50 -16.62 -9.83
CA TRP A 67 -3.65 -16.13 -10.60
C TRP A 67 -4.27 -14.87 -9.96
N VAL A 68 -4.35 -14.82 -8.62
CA VAL A 68 -4.87 -13.65 -7.89
C VAL A 68 -4.02 -12.41 -8.19
N ALA A 69 -2.69 -12.57 -8.27
CA ALA A 69 -1.80 -11.47 -8.60
C ALA A 69 -2.07 -10.92 -10.01
N LYS A 70 -2.21 -11.81 -11.00
CA LYS A 70 -2.52 -11.44 -12.39
C LYS A 70 -3.88 -10.73 -12.49
N TRP A 71 -4.89 -11.25 -11.79
CA TRP A 71 -6.21 -10.63 -11.74
C TRP A 71 -6.17 -9.21 -11.14
N GLN A 72 -5.35 -9.02 -10.11
CA GLN A 72 -5.16 -7.74 -9.44
C GLN A 72 -4.09 -6.84 -10.08
N ARG A 73 -3.44 -7.28 -11.17
CA ARG A 73 -2.35 -6.57 -11.84
C ARG A 73 -1.15 -6.26 -10.92
N ILE A 74 -0.87 -7.16 -9.99
CA ILE A 74 0.25 -7.07 -9.03
C ILE A 74 1.29 -8.18 -9.21
N GLU A 75 1.26 -8.92 -10.32
CA GLU A 75 2.14 -10.04 -10.60
C GLU A 75 3.62 -9.66 -10.77
N LYS A 76 3.92 -8.38 -11.02
CA LYS A 76 5.29 -7.81 -11.10
C LYS A 76 5.65 -6.94 -9.90
N ARG A 77 4.90 -7.03 -8.81
CA ARG A 77 5.08 -6.22 -7.61
C ARG A 77 5.72 -7.04 -6.50
N MET A 78 6.29 -6.35 -5.50
CA MET A 78 6.98 -6.98 -4.38
C MET A 78 6.07 -7.88 -3.53
N VAL A 79 6.63 -8.91 -2.92
CA VAL A 79 5.94 -9.73 -1.90
C VAL A 79 5.43 -8.84 -0.77
N GLY A 80 4.21 -9.10 -0.28
CA GLY A 80 3.63 -8.35 0.84
C GLY A 80 2.10 -8.34 0.85
N LEU A 81 1.53 -7.45 1.65
CA LEU A 81 0.09 -7.25 1.73
C LEU A 81 -0.38 -6.28 0.65
N TYR A 82 -1.52 -6.57 0.04
CA TYR A 82 -2.20 -5.71 -0.92
C TYR A 82 -3.66 -5.57 -0.57
N ALA A 83 -4.25 -4.39 -0.80
CA ALA A 83 -5.68 -4.20 -0.74
C ALA A 83 -6.36 -4.80 -1.99
N VAL A 84 -7.56 -5.38 -1.84
CA VAL A 84 -8.36 -5.83 -2.99
C VAL A 84 -8.92 -4.63 -3.76
N LYS A 85 -9.27 -3.57 -3.03
CA LYS A 85 -9.78 -2.31 -3.59
C LYS A 85 -9.28 -1.15 -2.74
N VAL A 86 -8.90 -0.06 -3.39
CA VAL A 86 -8.51 1.21 -2.73
C VAL A 86 -9.49 2.32 -3.11
N VAL A 87 -9.76 3.23 -2.17
CA VAL A 87 -10.60 4.41 -2.42
C VAL A 87 -9.77 5.68 -2.21
N GLY A 88 -9.73 6.51 -3.24
CA GLY A 88 -8.99 7.77 -3.30
C GLY A 88 -8.33 7.94 -4.68
N HIS A 89 -7.75 9.11 -4.89
CA HIS A 89 -7.01 9.45 -6.11
C HIS A 89 -5.66 10.05 -5.73
N LEU A 90 -4.64 9.80 -6.54
CA LEU A 90 -3.37 10.49 -6.38
C LEU A 90 -3.53 11.97 -6.73
N PRO A 91 -2.70 12.86 -6.16
CA PRO A 91 -2.60 14.24 -6.63
C PRO A 91 -2.23 14.30 -8.12
N GLU A 92 -2.66 15.37 -8.80
CA GLU A 92 -2.32 15.60 -10.20
C GLU A 92 -0.79 15.55 -10.43
N GLY A 93 -0.39 14.92 -11.54
CA GLY A 93 1.03 14.78 -11.92
C GLY A 93 1.72 13.49 -11.42
N TYR A 94 1.01 12.61 -10.70
CA TYR A 94 1.55 11.35 -10.17
C TYR A 94 0.85 10.07 -10.69
N GLU A 95 0.04 10.18 -11.75
CA GLU A 95 -0.67 9.04 -12.38
C GLU A 95 0.30 8.01 -13.02
#